data_AF-A0A1H2KQZ3-F1
#
_entry.id   AF-A0A1H2KQZ3-F1
#
_cell.length_a   1.000
_cell.length_b   1.000
_cell.length_c   1.000
_cell.angle_alpha   90.00
_cell.angle_beta   90.00
_cell.angle_gamma   90.00
#
_symmetry.space_group_name_H-M   'P 1'
#
loop_
_entity.id
_entity.type
_entity.pdbx_description
1 polymer ?
#
loop_
_entity_poly.entity_id
_entity_poly.type
_entity_poly.pdbx_seq_one_letter_code
_entity_poly.pdbx_strand_id
1 'polypeptide(L)'
;MTASGEPLDLGVVGGPESAAEPPERPRQSSNRWRWAGVALAFVAGGVLGLVVADTRDDAAGYADVRLVSGSVTNVTERADEESPGRLQLSVLNIGDHEVEILGLEPYGTTVVPGEEAAEPLAAPPGEWVTASQGGLVFDCEAEVGDVDGLRIRVRDAGGTERVVEADGMPEYGGVSDAWRYTCQPAELLFPEIAATVTGSAAESVTIEVRLSNPGTVPMEVSALETDTPGLAAAGPELPFELPPDESVTMPLTWTVTDCRLARQWPDPEIVYAHSGQQTSRDYHSMDAAAQAALVLLTDRVCPSAP
;
A
#
# COMPACT_ATOMS: atom_id res chain seq x y z
N MET A 1 -59.53 -43.65 -9.41
CA MET A 1 -59.21 -42.59 -8.44
C MET A 1 -58.72 -41.38 -9.23
N THR A 2 -59.60 -40.39 -9.33
CA THR A 2 -59.36 -39.00 -9.79
C THR A 2 -58.46 -38.28 -8.75
N ALA A 3 -57.76 -37.17 -9.01
CA ALA A 3 -57.97 -36.11 -9.98
C ALA A 3 -56.66 -35.40 -10.35
N SER A 4 -56.54 -35.08 -11.63
CA SER A 4 -55.73 -34.03 -12.23
C SER A 4 -56.52 -32.71 -12.20
N GLY A 5 -55.90 -31.60 -11.81
CA GLY A 5 -56.47 -30.25 -11.85
C GLY A 5 -55.95 -29.47 -13.05
N GLU A 6 -56.79 -29.31 -14.07
CA GLU A 6 -56.61 -28.38 -15.20
C GLU A 6 -57.03 -26.94 -14.81
N PRO A 7 -56.61 -25.92 -15.59
CA PRO A 7 -56.71 -24.51 -15.25
C PRO A 7 -58.07 -23.91 -15.60
N LEU A 8 -58.50 -22.89 -14.84
CA LEU A 8 -59.75 -22.18 -15.04
C LEU A 8 -59.58 -20.97 -15.97
N ASP A 9 -60.14 -21.16 -17.16
CA ASP A 9 -60.56 -20.20 -18.18
C ASP A 9 -61.72 -19.33 -17.66
N LEU A 10 -61.65 -18.02 -17.89
CA LEU A 10 -62.75 -17.06 -17.67
C LEU A 10 -62.94 -16.18 -18.91
N GLY A 11 -63.35 -16.80 -20.02
CA GLY A 11 -64.61 -16.50 -20.72
C GLY A 11 -65.00 -15.04 -20.97
N VAL A 12 -64.92 -14.64 -22.24
CA VAL A 12 -65.59 -13.47 -22.83
C VAL A 12 -67.06 -13.81 -23.11
N VAL A 13 -68.00 -12.93 -22.75
CA VAL A 13 -69.44 -13.04 -23.10
C VAL A 13 -69.83 -11.87 -24.01
N GLY A 14 -70.40 -12.20 -25.18
CA GLY A 14 -70.93 -11.28 -26.18
C GLY A 14 -72.33 -10.72 -25.89
N GLY A 15 -72.76 -9.73 -26.70
CA GLY A 15 -73.99 -8.93 -26.57
C GLY A 15 -75.31 -9.59 -27.02
N PRO A 16 -76.40 -8.79 -27.11
CA PRO A 16 -76.93 -8.43 -28.44
C PRO A 16 -77.51 -7.00 -28.60
N GLU A 17 -77.66 -6.59 -29.88
CA GLU A 17 -78.40 -5.43 -30.43
C GLU A 17 -79.94 -5.55 -30.10
N SER A 18 -80.86 -4.57 -30.16
CA SER A 18 -81.02 -3.33 -30.93
C SER A 18 -82.23 -2.49 -30.42
N ALA A 19 -82.23 -1.18 -30.75
CA ALA A 19 -83.34 -0.22 -30.99
C ALA A 19 -84.23 0.35 -29.85
N ALA A 20 -84.04 1.64 -29.53
CA ALA A 20 -85.04 2.73 -29.64
C ALA A 20 -84.47 4.08 -29.14
N GLU A 21 -84.62 5.15 -29.92
CA GLU A 21 -84.41 6.57 -29.55
C GLU A 21 -85.74 7.33 -29.79
N PRO A 22 -85.93 8.58 -29.30
CA PRO A 22 -85.68 9.17 -27.97
C PRO A 22 -86.99 9.90 -27.47
N PRO A 23 -87.10 10.59 -26.31
CA PRO A 23 -86.35 11.82 -26.02
C PRO A 23 -85.97 12.02 -24.53
N GLU A 24 -84.94 12.81 -24.28
CA GLU A 24 -84.96 13.97 -23.37
C GLU A 24 -83.52 14.40 -23.09
N ARG A 25 -83.22 15.68 -23.34
CA ARG A 25 -81.96 16.29 -22.93
C ARG A 25 -82.04 16.61 -21.44
N PRO A 26 -81.10 16.17 -20.60
CA PRO A 26 -80.66 16.97 -19.48
C PRO A 26 -79.38 17.72 -19.85
N ARG A 27 -79.36 18.95 -19.36
CA ARG A 27 -78.28 19.91 -19.48
C ARG A 27 -77.00 19.38 -18.82
N GLN A 28 -75.87 19.67 -19.47
CA GLN A 28 -74.63 20.14 -18.84
C GLN A 28 -73.90 19.17 -17.88
N SER A 29 -72.77 18.63 -18.32
CA SER A 29 -71.57 18.69 -17.46
C SER A 29 -70.29 18.82 -18.30
N SER A 30 -69.71 20.01 -18.25
CA SER A 30 -68.43 20.41 -18.85
C SER A 30 -67.22 19.80 -18.13
N ASN A 31 -67.37 18.64 -17.47
CA ASN A 31 -66.40 18.14 -16.51
C ASN A 31 -65.51 17.00 -17.04
N ARG A 32 -65.82 16.40 -18.20
CA ARG A 32 -65.01 15.30 -18.77
C ARG A 32 -63.65 15.76 -19.32
N TRP A 33 -63.57 16.98 -19.84
CA TRP A 33 -62.31 17.52 -20.38
C TRP A 33 -61.30 17.91 -19.30
N ARG A 34 -61.78 18.23 -18.09
CA ARG A 34 -60.91 18.56 -16.95
C ARG A 34 -60.14 17.34 -16.43
N TRP A 35 -60.73 16.15 -16.51
CA TRP A 35 -60.07 14.91 -16.07
C TRP A 35 -59.09 14.35 -17.11
N ALA A 36 -59.32 14.59 -18.40
CA ALA A 36 -58.39 14.18 -19.46
C ALA A 36 -57.02 14.89 -19.34
N GLY A 37 -57.02 16.17 -18.97
CA GLY A 37 -55.77 16.91 -18.72
C GLY A 37 -54.98 16.40 -17.51
N VAL A 38 -55.67 16.00 -16.43
CA VAL A 38 -55.04 15.45 -15.21
C VAL A 38 -54.41 14.08 -15.47
N ALA A 39 -55.08 13.22 -16.24
CA ALA A 39 -54.55 11.91 -16.60
C ALA A 39 -53.29 12.03 -17.47
N LEU A 40 -53.29 12.96 -18.44
CA LEU A 40 -52.14 13.18 -19.32
C LEU A 40 -50.95 13.79 -18.56
N ALA A 41 -51.21 14.69 -17.59
CA ALA A 41 -50.18 15.21 -16.69
C ALA A 41 -49.57 14.12 -15.78
N PHE A 42 -50.37 13.16 -15.31
CA PHE A 42 -49.86 12.01 -14.54
C PHE A 42 -49.02 11.05 -15.38
N VAL A 43 -49.39 10.82 -16.65
CA VAL A 43 -48.58 9.99 -17.56
C VAL A 43 -47.27 10.70 -17.92
N ALA A 44 -47.31 11.99 -18.24
CA ALA A 44 -46.10 12.77 -18.52
C ALA A 44 -45.19 12.89 -17.29
N GLY A 45 -45.76 13.14 -16.11
CA GLY A 45 -45.05 13.17 -14.84
C GLY A 45 -44.51 11.81 -14.41
N GLY A 46 -45.23 10.72 -14.69
CA GLY A 46 -44.79 9.35 -14.42
C GLY A 46 -43.67 8.87 -15.34
N VAL A 47 -43.71 9.23 -16.62
CA VAL A 47 -42.63 8.93 -17.58
C VAL A 47 -41.38 9.76 -17.28
N LEU A 48 -41.52 11.07 -16.99
CA LEU A 48 -40.39 11.89 -16.54
C LEU A 48 -39.84 11.44 -15.19
N GLY A 49 -40.71 11.03 -14.26
CA GLY A 49 -40.31 10.49 -12.96
C GLY A 49 -39.56 9.17 -13.05
N LEU A 50 -39.95 8.27 -13.96
CA LEU A 50 -39.24 7.03 -14.23
C LEU A 50 -37.88 7.28 -14.86
N VAL A 51 -37.77 8.19 -15.84
CA VAL A 51 -36.46 8.55 -16.44
C VAL A 51 -35.54 9.18 -15.40
N VAL A 52 -36.04 10.08 -14.55
CA VAL A 52 -35.23 10.69 -13.48
C VAL A 52 -34.84 9.69 -12.40
N ALA A 53 -35.70 8.70 -12.09
CA ALA A 53 -35.36 7.64 -11.15
C ALA A 53 -34.31 6.67 -11.72
N ASP A 54 -34.45 6.29 -13.00
CA ASP A 54 -33.51 5.40 -13.71
C ASP A 54 -32.13 6.04 -13.81
N THR A 55 -32.07 7.33 -14.17
CA THR A 55 -30.79 8.09 -14.16
C THR A 55 -30.19 8.25 -12.77
N ARG A 56 -30.99 8.15 -11.70
CA ARG A 56 -30.52 8.33 -10.33
C ARG A 56 -30.02 7.03 -9.73
N ASP A 57 -30.60 5.90 -10.11
CA ASP A 57 -30.07 4.57 -9.79
C ASP A 57 -28.80 4.26 -10.62
N ASP A 58 -28.75 4.61 -11.90
CA ASP A 58 -27.52 4.48 -12.70
C ASP A 58 -26.40 5.39 -12.15
N ALA A 59 -26.69 6.65 -11.81
CA ALA A 59 -25.71 7.55 -11.20
C ALA A 59 -25.22 7.08 -9.81
N ALA A 60 -26.02 6.29 -9.08
CA ALA A 60 -25.59 5.69 -7.83
C ALA A 60 -24.67 4.48 -8.05
N GLY A 61 -24.88 3.70 -9.14
CA GLY A 61 -23.98 2.61 -9.54
C GLY A 61 -22.58 3.09 -9.95
N TYR A 62 -22.49 4.19 -10.70
CA TYR A 62 -21.21 4.83 -11.04
C TYR A 62 -20.55 5.58 -9.87
N ALA A 63 -21.24 5.70 -8.72
CA ALA A 63 -20.73 6.44 -7.56
C ALA A 63 -19.82 5.59 -6.66
N ASP A 64 -19.83 4.25 -6.76
CA ASP A 64 -19.03 3.40 -5.87
C ASP A 64 -17.62 3.15 -6.43
N VAL A 65 -16.75 4.15 -6.32
CA VAL A 65 -15.32 3.99 -6.60
C VAL A 65 -14.63 3.55 -5.32
N ARG A 66 -14.10 2.33 -5.34
CA ARG A 66 -13.34 1.74 -4.23
C ARG A 66 -11.97 1.31 -4.74
N LEU A 67 -10.93 1.90 -4.16
CA LEU A 67 -9.55 1.63 -4.53
C LEU A 67 -8.78 1.09 -3.34
N VAL A 68 -7.88 0.15 -3.61
CA VAL A 68 -6.93 -0.38 -2.63
C VAL A 68 -5.53 -0.04 -3.09
N SER A 69 -4.72 0.51 -2.19
CA SER A 69 -3.30 0.76 -2.43
C SER A 69 -2.47 -0.45 -1.98
N GLY A 70 -1.54 -0.85 -2.84
CA GLY A 70 -0.60 -1.94 -2.61
C GLY A 70 0.81 -1.45 -2.36
N SER A 71 1.79 -2.30 -2.65
CA SER A 71 3.20 -2.01 -2.40
C SER A 71 3.70 -0.79 -3.16
N VAL A 72 4.49 0.02 -2.47
CA VAL A 72 5.28 1.09 -3.08
C VAL A 72 6.44 0.46 -3.86
N THR A 73 6.52 0.70 -5.15
CA THR A 73 7.52 0.10 -6.05
C THR A 73 8.73 1.00 -6.27
N ASN A 74 8.58 2.31 -6.06
CA ASN A 74 9.67 3.27 -6.20
C ASN A 74 9.37 4.56 -5.42
N VAL A 75 10.36 5.04 -4.66
CA VAL A 75 10.36 6.34 -3.98
C VAL A 75 11.74 6.96 -4.22
N THR A 76 11.77 8.22 -4.64
CA THR A 76 13.02 8.98 -4.66
C THR A 76 13.45 9.34 -3.23
N GLU A 77 14.71 9.07 -2.92
CA GLU A 77 15.33 9.26 -1.60
C GLU A 77 15.33 10.72 -1.11
N ARG A 78 15.20 11.69 -2.03
CA ARG A 78 15.00 13.12 -1.73
C ARG A 78 13.75 13.61 -2.43
N ALA A 79 12.94 14.38 -1.71
CA ALA A 79 11.68 14.94 -2.21
C ALA A 79 11.38 16.26 -1.47
N ASP A 80 12.21 17.27 -1.76
CA ASP A 80 12.12 18.64 -1.25
C ASP A 80 11.87 19.64 -2.39
N GLU A 81 11.79 20.94 -2.08
CA GLU A 81 11.53 21.98 -3.09
C GLU A 81 12.63 22.08 -4.17
N GLU A 82 13.87 21.70 -3.86
CA GLU A 82 15.02 21.78 -4.77
C GLU A 82 15.14 20.52 -5.63
N SER A 83 14.68 19.37 -5.13
CA SER A 83 14.65 18.08 -5.81
C SER A 83 13.33 17.36 -5.52
N PRO A 84 12.27 17.67 -6.30
CA PRO A 84 10.95 17.08 -6.09
C PRO A 84 10.95 15.58 -6.36
N GLY A 85 10.25 14.85 -5.50
CA GLY A 85 10.23 13.41 -5.53
C GLY A 85 9.25 12.79 -6.51
N ARG A 86 9.39 11.48 -6.68
CA ARG A 86 8.47 10.61 -7.40
C ARG A 86 8.08 9.42 -6.55
N LEU A 87 6.78 9.13 -6.53
CA LEU A 87 6.18 7.96 -5.91
C LEU A 87 5.56 7.07 -6.98
N GLN A 88 5.82 5.77 -6.91
CA GLN A 88 5.12 4.75 -7.71
C GLN A 88 4.57 3.66 -6.80
N LEU A 89 3.31 3.31 -6.98
CA LEU A 89 2.64 2.28 -6.20
C LEU A 89 1.62 1.51 -7.02
N SER A 90 1.30 0.31 -6.56
CA SER A 90 0.26 -0.52 -7.17
C SER A 90 -1.12 -0.11 -6.64
N VAL A 91 -2.10 0.07 -7.52
CA VAL A 91 -3.49 0.38 -7.17
C VAL A 91 -4.39 -0.72 -7.74
N LEU A 92 -5.33 -1.20 -6.93
CA LEU A 92 -6.38 -2.12 -7.36
C LEU A 92 -7.73 -1.41 -7.30
N ASN A 93 -8.44 -1.41 -8.41
CA ASN A 93 -9.84 -1.00 -8.44
C ASN A 93 -10.72 -2.20 -8.05
N ILE A 94 -11.38 -2.12 -6.89
CA ILE A 94 -12.32 -3.15 -6.42
C ILE A 94 -13.80 -2.74 -6.65
N GLY A 95 -14.03 -1.61 -7.31
CA GLY A 95 -15.34 -1.20 -7.80
C GLY A 95 -15.75 -2.00 -9.04
N ASP A 96 -16.98 -1.78 -9.48
CA ASP A 96 -17.58 -2.53 -10.60
C ASP A 96 -17.31 -1.88 -11.99
N HIS A 97 -16.69 -0.70 -12.01
CA HIS A 97 -16.47 0.10 -13.20
C HIS A 97 -15.02 0.57 -13.33
N GLU A 98 -14.54 0.67 -14.57
CA GLU A 98 -13.23 1.27 -14.86
C GLU A 98 -13.21 2.75 -14.46
N VAL A 99 -12.07 3.19 -13.93
CA VAL A 99 -11.80 4.59 -13.60
C VAL A 99 -10.46 5.01 -14.19
N GLU A 100 -10.29 6.29 -14.45
CA GLU A 100 -8.98 6.86 -14.79
C GLU A 100 -8.35 7.46 -13.53
N ILE A 101 -7.15 7.03 -13.17
CA ILE A 101 -6.33 7.63 -12.12
C ILE A 101 -5.64 8.87 -12.72
N LEU A 102 -5.92 10.03 -12.14
CA LEU A 102 -5.40 11.33 -12.59
C LEU A 102 -4.19 11.82 -11.77
N GLY A 103 -4.00 11.26 -10.58
CA GLY A 103 -2.91 11.65 -9.69
C GLY A 103 -3.01 11.02 -8.32
N LEU A 104 -1.89 11.02 -7.61
CA LEU A 104 -1.78 10.52 -6.25
C LEU A 104 -1.55 11.71 -5.31
N GLU A 105 -2.28 11.71 -4.19
CA GLU A 105 -2.17 12.70 -3.12
C GLU A 105 -1.87 11.98 -1.78
N PRO A 106 -0.62 11.51 -1.58
CA PRO A 106 -0.13 11.09 -0.28
C PRO A 106 -0.41 12.14 0.80
N TYR A 107 -0.80 11.69 1.99
CA TYR A 107 -0.87 12.60 3.13
C TYR A 107 0.52 13.14 3.50
N GLY A 108 0.56 14.35 4.05
CA GLY A 108 1.83 15.02 4.35
C GLY A 108 2.67 15.35 3.12
N THR A 109 2.06 15.49 1.93
CA THR A 109 2.79 15.90 0.72
C THR A 109 2.08 17.04 0.00
N THR A 110 2.87 17.78 -0.77
CA THR A 110 2.40 18.76 -1.75
C THR A 110 3.02 18.46 -3.11
N VAL A 111 2.37 18.91 -4.18
CA VAL A 111 2.93 18.82 -5.54
C VAL A 111 3.45 20.20 -5.93
N VAL A 112 4.68 20.26 -6.46
CA VAL A 112 5.30 21.52 -6.89
C VAL A 112 4.40 22.23 -7.91
N PRO A 113 4.17 23.55 -7.75
CA PRO A 113 3.39 24.31 -8.71
C PRO A 113 4.00 24.26 -10.11
N GLY A 114 3.19 23.88 -11.10
CA GLY A 114 3.62 23.81 -12.50
C GLY A 114 4.22 22.46 -12.92
N GLU A 115 4.26 21.47 -12.03
CA GLU A 115 4.52 20.08 -12.40
C GLU A 115 3.48 19.63 -13.43
N GLU A 116 3.93 18.89 -14.44
CA GLU A 116 3.04 18.31 -15.45
C GLU A 116 2.11 17.28 -14.78
N ALA A 117 0.81 17.40 -15.04
CA ALA A 117 -0.15 16.44 -14.52
C ALA A 117 0.22 15.03 -15.04
N ALA A 118 0.09 14.03 -14.17
CA ALA A 118 0.31 12.64 -14.57
C ALA A 118 -0.62 12.29 -15.74
N GLU A 119 -0.12 11.51 -16.69
CA GLU A 119 -0.96 10.98 -17.76
C GLU A 119 -2.08 10.14 -17.13
N PRO A 120 -3.35 10.34 -17.53
CA PRO A 120 -4.46 9.54 -17.02
C PRO A 120 -4.21 8.05 -17.24
N LEU A 121 -4.30 7.28 -16.15
CA LEU A 121 -4.06 5.85 -16.15
C LEU A 121 -5.39 5.11 -15.99
N ALA A 122 -5.78 4.31 -16.98
CA ALA A 122 -6.95 3.45 -16.86
C ALA A 122 -6.72 2.35 -15.81
N ALA A 123 -7.70 2.18 -14.91
CA ALA A 123 -7.70 1.20 -13.84
C ALA A 123 -8.96 0.32 -13.94
N PRO A 124 -8.88 -0.83 -14.64
CA PRO A 124 -10.01 -1.76 -14.77
C PRO A 124 -10.37 -2.43 -13.43
N PRO A 125 -11.65 -2.82 -13.23
CA PRO A 125 -12.07 -3.62 -12.09
C PRO A 125 -11.27 -4.93 -11.94
N GLY A 126 -10.77 -5.17 -10.73
CA GLY A 126 -10.08 -6.41 -10.36
C GLY A 126 -8.63 -6.51 -10.86
N GLU A 127 -8.09 -5.46 -11.49
CA GLU A 127 -6.72 -5.44 -12.01
C GLU A 127 -5.82 -4.49 -11.23
N TRP A 128 -4.58 -4.95 -10.97
CA TRP A 128 -3.54 -4.11 -10.39
C TRP A 128 -2.88 -3.28 -11.48
N VAL A 129 -2.82 -1.97 -11.27
CA VAL A 129 -2.12 -1.02 -12.15
C VAL A 129 -1.06 -0.26 -11.38
N THR A 130 -0.01 0.22 -12.04
CA THR A 130 1.05 1.00 -11.41
C THR A 130 0.81 2.49 -11.65
N ALA A 131 0.38 3.21 -10.63
CA ALA A 131 0.21 4.65 -10.67
C ALA A 131 1.51 5.36 -10.27
N SER A 132 1.79 6.52 -10.88
CA SER A 132 2.99 7.32 -10.62
C SER A 132 2.61 8.78 -10.39
N GLN A 133 3.25 9.41 -9.42
CA GLN A 133 3.14 10.84 -9.15
C GLN A 133 4.53 11.45 -9.03
N GLY A 134 4.82 12.44 -9.87
CA GLY A 134 6.03 13.26 -9.78
C GLY A 134 5.78 14.57 -9.05
N GLY A 135 6.86 15.34 -8.86
CA GLY A 135 6.79 16.68 -8.26
C GLY A 135 6.42 16.70 -6.79
N LEU A 136 6.59 15.60 -6.04
CA LEU A 136 6.18 15.52 -4.64
C LEU A 136 7.19 16.23 -3.73
N VAL A 137 6.69 17.04 -2.80
CA VAL A 137 7.44 17.63 -1.68
C VAL A 137 6.80 17.15 -0.40
N PHE A 138 7.56 16.45 0.43
CA PHE A 138 7.05 15.93 1.70
C PHE A 138 7.14 17.00 2.80
N ASP A 139 6.07 17.16 3.57
CA ASP A 139 6.02 18.00 4.75
C ASP A 139 6.60 17.21 5.93
N CYS A 140 7.88 17.44 6.21
CA CYS A 140 8.61 16.75 7.26
C CYS A 140 8.33 17.30 8.67
N GLU A 141 7.55 18.38 8.80
CA GLU A 141 7.11 18.90 10.09
C GLU A 141 5.75 18.33 10.53
N ALA A 142 5.07 17.57 9.67
CA ALA A 142 3.79 16.92 9.97
C ALA A 142 3.91 15.82 11.05
N GLU A 143 2.88 15.66 11.88
CA GLU A 143 2.83 14.59 12.88
C GLU A 143 2.61 13.22 12.19
N VAL A 144 3.22 12.14 12.71
CA VAL A 144 3.16 10.79 12.10
C VAL A 144 1.72 10.27 11.95
N GLY A 145 0.79 10.71 12.80
CA GLY A 145 -0.64 10.37 12.69
C GLY A 145 -1.37 11.04 11.52
N ASP A 146 -0.80 12.11 10.96
CA ASP A 146 -1.39 12.92 9.89
C ASP A 146 -0.85 12.57 8.51
N VAL A 147 0.09 11.62 8.41
CA VAL A 147 0.80 11.21 7.18
C VAL A 147 0.48 9.79 6.72
N ASP A 148 -0.49 9.13 7.37
CA ASP A 148 -0.95 7.80 6.99
C ASP A 148 -2.20 7.92 6.09
N GLY A 149 -2.16 7.23 4.95
CA GLY A 149 -3.24 7.24 3.96
C GLY A 149 -2.82 7.72 2.57
N LEU A 150 -3.74 7.55 1.63
CA LEU A 150 -3.54 7.93 0.23
C LEU A 150 -4.85 8.39 -0.38
N ARG A 151 -4.88 9.65 -0.81
CA ARG A 151 -5.96 10.16 -1.65
C ARG A 151 -5.60 9.96 -3.11
N ILE A 152 -6.54 9.48 -3.91
CA ILE A 152 -6.36 9.29 -5.35
C ILE A 152 -7.38 10.16 -6.06
N ARG A 153 -6.90 11.01 -6.97
CA ARG A 153 -7.77 11.77 -7.86
C ARG A 153 -8.14 10.87 -9.03
N VAL A 154 -9.43 10.68 -9.24
CA VAL A 154 -9.97 9.78 -10.28
C VAL A 154 -11.00 10.49 -11.14
N ARG A 155 -11.15 10.00 -12.37
CA ARG A 155 -12.29 10.28 -13.24
C ARG A 155 -13.08 8.98 -13.42
N ASP A 156 -14.37 9.03 -13.13
CA ASP A 156 -15.26 7.88 -13.37
C ASP A 156 -15.65 7.75 -14.86
N ALA A 157 -16.33 6.65 -15.19
CA ALA A 157 -16.85 6.40 -16.54
C ALA A 157 -17.84 7.47 -17.04
N GLY A 158 -18.47 8.23 -16.14
CA GLY A 158 -19.33 9.36 -16.46
C GLY A 158 -18.56 10.66 -16.75
N GLY A 159 -17.23 10.64 -16.62
CA GLY A 159 -16.35 11.79 -16.79
C GLY A 159 -16.27 12.71 -15.55
N THR A 160 -16.83 12.30 -14.41
CA THR A 160 -16.81 13.12 -13.20
C THR A 160 -15.50 12.90 -12.45
N GLU A 161 -14.79 13.99 -12.16
CA GLU A 161 -13.57 13.96 -11.36
C GLU A 161 -13.90 14.06 -9.87
N ARG A 162 -13.23 13.25 -9.06
CA ARG A 162 -13.36 13.24 -7.60
C ARG A 162 -12.08 12.74 -6.95
N VAL A 163 -11.95 12.98 -5.65
CA VAL A 163 -10.86 12.44 -4.82
C VAL A 163 -11.45 11.32 -3.95
N VAL A 164 -10.81 10.16 -3.96
CA VAL A 164 -11.20 9.00 -3.14
C VAL A 164 -10.07 8.63 -2.20
N GLU A 165 -10.43 8.17 -1.01
CA GLU A 165 -9.48 7.55 -0.09
C GLU A 165 -9.21 6.12 -0.57
N ALA A 166 -7.95 5.75 -0.75
CA ALA A 166 -7.58 4.38 -1.05
C ALA A 166 -7.32 3.62 0.25
N ASP A 167 -7.94 2.44 0.38
CA ASP A 167 -7.66 1.58 1.53
C ASP A 167 -6.21 1.09 1.44
N GLY A 168 -5.44 1.28 2.51
CA GLY A 168 -4.08 0.79 2.64
C GLY A 168 -4.05 -0.67 3.08
N MET A 169 -3.14 -1.47 2.51
CA MET A 169 -2.78 -2.75 3.10
C MET A 169 -1.59 -2.55 4.06
N PRO A 170 -1.80 -2.60 5.38
CA PRO A 170 -0.78 -2.25 6.37
C PRO A 170 0.45 -3.17 6.33
N GLU A 171 0.33 -4.39 5.81
CA GLU A 171 1.41 -5.36 5.73
C GLU A 171 2.46 -5.09 4.64
N TYR A 172 2.22 -4.17 3.70
CA TYR A 172 3.12 -3.94 2.55
C TYR A 172 4.01 -2.70 2.65
N GLY A 173 4.00 -2.00 3.78
CA GLY A 173 4.76 -0.76 3.94
C GLY A 173 4.26 0.31 2.98
N GLY A 174 3.32 1.11 3.47
CA GLY A 174 2.55 2.03 2.63
C GLY A 174 3.26 3.34 2.33
N VAL A 175 2.44 4.33 1.97
CA VAL A 175 2.86 5.72 1.76
C VAL A 175 3.51 6.33 3.01
N SER A 176 3.13 5.89 4.20
CA SER A 176 3.73 6.28 5.48
C SER A 176 5.20 5.86 5.59
N ASP A 177 5.60 4.72 5.00
CA ASP A 177 7.02 4.36 4.91
C ASP A 177 7.79 5.27 3.95
N ALA A 178 7.19 5.66 2.82
CA ALA A 178 7.80 6.63 1.90
C ALA A 178 8.05 7.99 2.60
N TRP A 179 7.07 8.49 3.35
CA TRP A 179 7.24 9.69 4.18
C TRP A 179 8.35 9.49 5.22
N ARG A 180 8.38 8.33 5.89
CA ARG A 180 9.43 8.01 6.87
C ARG A 180 10.83 8.03 6.25
N TYR A 181 11.01 7.43 5.07
CA TYR A 181 12.29 7.43 4.36
C TYR A 181 12.73 8.84 3.93
N THR A 182 11.80 9.68 3.49
CA THR A 182 12.12 11.04 3.01
C THR A 182 12.30 12.03 4.16
N CYS A 183 11.43 12.00 5.17
CA CYS A 183 11.32 13.04 6.21
C CYS A 183 11.95 12.68 7.54
N GLN A 184 12.30 11.42 7.77
CA GLN A 184 13.19 11.03 8.85
C GLN A 184 14.56 10.62 8.27
N PRO A 185 15.36 11.58 7.76
CA PRO A 185 16.71 11.27 7.32
C PRO A 185 17.60 11.09 8.56
N ALA A 186 17.53 9.92 9.21
CA ALA A 186 18.53 9.39 10.14
C ALA A 186 18.16 8.02 10.74
N GLU A 187 16.86 7.67 10.86
CA GLU A 187 16.45 6.59 11.76
C GLU A 187 16.28 5.21 11.08
N LEU A 188 16.45 5.11 9.75
CA LEU A 188 16.35 3.85 8.99
C LEU A 188 17.52 3.60 8.03
N LEU A 189 18.67 4.15 8.37
CA LEU A 189 19.90 3.88 7.63
C LEU A 189 20.48 2.58 8.17
N PHE A 190 20.12 1.49 7.51
CA PHE A 190 20.71 0.20 7.83
C PHE A 190 22.16 0.18 7.35
N PRO A 191 23.13 -0.15 8.23
CA PRO A 191 24.45 -0.48 7.74
C PRO A 191 24.36 -1.72 6.86
N GLU A 192 24.89 -1.60 5.63
CA GLU A 192 25.16 -2.78 4.82
C GLU A 192 26.34 -3.52 5.46
N ILE A 193 26.03 -4.47 6.33
CA ILE A 193 27.00 -5.41 6.88
C ILE A 193 27.37 -6.40 5.78
N ALA A 194 28.53 -6.19 5.17
CA ALA A 194 29.16 -7.19 4.33
C ALA A 194 30.27 -7.88 5.13
N ALA A 195 30.11 -9.18 5.38
CA ALA A 195 31.13 -10.00 6.00
C ALA A 195 32.11 -10.52 4.92
N THR A 196 33.39 -10.63 5.23
CA THR A 196 34.38 -11.27 4.35
C THR A 196 35.44 -11.96 5.19
N VAL A 197 35.67 -13.25 4.96
CA VAL A 197 36.68 -14.03 5.68
C VAL A 197 38.06 -13.65 5.17
N THR A 198 38.91 -13.06 6.02
CA THR A 198 40.24 -12.55 5.62
C THR A 198 41.40 -13.28 6.27
N GLY A 199 41.17 -14.03 7.33
CA GLY A 199 42.20 -14.80 8.01
C GLY A 199 41.65 -16.00 8.75
N SER A 200 42.40 -17.10 8.79
CA SER A 200 42.08 -18.25 9.61
C SER A 200 43.35 -18.74 10.30
N ALA A 201 43.26 -18.91 11.62
CA ALA A 201 44.33 -19.41 12.48
C ALA A 201 43.84 -20.64 13.27
N ALA A 202 44.71 -21.30 14.03
CA ALA A 202 44.37 -22.55 14.72
C ALA A 202 43.17 -22.41 15.67
N GLU A 203 43.05 -21.28 16.37
CA GLU A 203 42.03 -21.06 17.41
C GLU A 203 41.14 -19.84 17.13
N SER A 204 41.29 -19.22 15.95
CA SER A 204 40.52 -18.04 15.59
C SER A 204 40.26 -17.92 14.09
N VAL A 205 39.25 -17.14 13.72
CA VAL A 205 39.01 -16.68 12.35
C VAL A 205 38.79 -15.18 12.37
N THR A 206 39.36 -14.47 11.41
CA THR A 206 39.14 -13.04 11.22
C THR A 206 38.18 -12.84 10.06
N ILE A 207 37.09 -12.14 10.33
CA ILE A 207 36.05 -11.79 9.39
C ILE A 207 35.97 -10.27 9.36
N GLU A 208 36.26 -9.67 8.22
CA GLU A 208 36.02 -8.24 7.99
C GLU A 208 34.53 -7.99 7.88
N VAL A 209 34.06 -6.97 8.58
CA VAL A 209 32.70 -6.48 8.54
C VAL A 209 32.76 -5.06 8.00
N ARG A 210 32.06 -4.80 6.90
CA ARG A 210 31.83 -3.44 6.44
C ARG A 210 30.60 -2.87 7.14
N LEU A 211 30.65 -1.64 7.61
CA LEU A 211 29.47 -0.87 7.97
C LEU A 211 29.41 0.34 7.04
N SER A 212 28.25 0.60 6.47
CA SER A 212 28.00 1.79 5.66
C SER A 212 27.02 2.71 6.37
N ASN A 213 27.19 4.02 6.23
CA ASN A 213 26.19 5.00 6.61
C ASN A 213 25.71 5.68 5.32
N PRO A 214 24.64 5.18 4.69
CA PRO A 214 24.06 5.82 3.50
C PRO A 214 23.30 7.14 3.84
N GLY A 215 23.47 7.64 5.06
CA GLY A 215 22.77 8.79 5.58
C GLY A 215 23.40 10.12 5.28
N THR A 216 22.68 11.16 5.69
CA THR A 216 23.11 12.56 5.58
C THR A 216 23.67 13.13 6.88
N VAL A 217 23.60 12.37 7.99
CA VAL A 217 24.16 12.75 9.30
C VAL A 217 25.14 11.69 9.82
N PRO A 218 26.12 12.06 10.66
CA PRO A 218 27.01 11.09 11.31
C PRO A 218 26.23 10.14 12.23
N MET A 219 26.68 8.89 12.29
CA MET A 219 26.10 7.84 13.12
C MET A 219 27.13 7.35 14.14
N GLU A 220 26.80 7.37 15.44
CA GLU A 220 27.65 6.77 16.46
C GLU A 220 27.33 5.28 16.58
N VAL A 221 28.32 4.41 16.42
CA VAL A 221 28.20 2.98 16.71
C VAL A 221 28.71 2.74 18.12
N SER A 222 27.81 2.30 19.00
CA SER A 222 28.06 2.16 20.44
C SER A 222 28.14 0.71 20.93
N ALA A 223 27.62 -0.24 20.16
CA ALA A 223 27.80 -1.67 20.41
C ALA A 223 28.06 -2.44 19.11
N LEU A 224 28.92 -3.44 19.20
CA LEU A 224 29.16 -4.43 18.16
C LEU A 224 29.50 -5.76 18.84
N GLU A 225 28.47 -6.55 19.07
CA GLU A 225 28.47 -7.78 19.85
C GLU A 225 28.10 -8.95 18.96
N THR A 226 28.34 -10.17 19.43
CA THR A 226 27.93 -11.39 18.73
C THR A 226 26.80 -12.05 19.50
N ASP A 227 25.69 -12.36 18.82
CA ASP A 227 24.67 -13.26 19.36
C ASP A 227 24.88 -14.64 18.76
N THR A 228 25.90 -15.34 19.26
CA THR A 228 26.26 -16.68 18.76
C THR A 228 26.79 -17.52 19.92
N PRO A 229 25.94 -18.34 20.56
CA PRO A 229 26.32 -19.12 21.74
C PRO A 229 27.61 -19.92 21.56
N GLY A 230 28.54 -19.79 22.50
CA GLY A 230 29.81 -20.51 22.51
C GLY A 230 30.90 -19.94 21.59
N LEU A 231 30.61 -18.85 20.89
CA LEU A 231 31.57 -18.04 20.14
C LEU A 231 31.65 -16.64 20.77
N ALA A 232 32.78 -15.98 20.59
CA ALA A 232 32.97 -14.57 20.92
C ALA A 232 33.79 -13.90 19.83
N ALA A 233 33.43 -12.67 19.46
CA ALA A 233 34.26 -11.82 18.60
C ALA A 233 34.87 -10.66 19.38
N ALA A 234 36.13 -10.37 19.07
CA ALA A 234 36.79 -9.12 19.43
C ALA A 234 36.81 -8.20 18.20
N GLY A 235 36.31 -6.98 18.37
CA GLY A 235 36.19 -5.98 17.32
C GLY A 235 37.00 -4.70 17.59
N PRO A 236 36.69 -3.59 16.88
CA PRO A 236 37.34 -2.30 17.10
C PRO A 236 36.98 -1.70 18.46
N GLU A 237 37.68 -0.63 18.82
CA GLU A 237 37.32 0.19 19.99
C GLU A 237 35.99 0.90 19.73
N LEU A 238 35.10 0.86 20.74
CA LEU A 238 33.77 1.49 20.73
C LEU A 238 33.69 2.54 21.86
N PRO A 239 32.87 3.60 21.69
CA PRO A 239 32.12 3.93 20.48
C PRO A 239 33.01 4.56 19.40
N PHE A 240 32.55 4.54 18.14
CA PHE A 240 33.15 5.32 17.05
C PHE A 240 32.06 5.96 16.19
N GLU A 241 32.41 7.00 15.44
CA GLU A 241 31.50 7.72 14.55
C GLU A 241 31.72 7.29 13.09
N LEU A 242 30.63 7.03 12.38
CA LEU A 242 30.59 6.74 10.95
C LEU A 242 30.02 7.95 10.20
N PRO A 243 30.83 8.69 9.43
CA PRO A 243 30.37 9.86 8.69
C PRO A 243 29.27 9.53 7.66
N PRO A 244 28.45 10.53 7.26
CA PRO A 244 27.46 10.35 6.21
C PRO A 244 28.11 9.98 4.87
N ASP A 245 27.42 9.17 4.07
CA ASP A 245 27.86 8.63 2.77
C ASP A 245 29.21 7.90 2.80
N GLU A 246 29.66 7.44 3.97
CA GLU A 246 30.92 6.71 4.14
C GLU A 246 30.71 5.25 4.54
N SER A 247 31.78 4.46 4.40
CA SER A 247 31.83 3.08 4.85
C SER A 247 33.15 2.78 5.56
N VAL A 248 33.06 2.07 6.67
CA VAL A 248 34.21 1.58 7.43
C VAL A 248 34.27 0.07 7.33
N THR A 249 35.46 -0.49 7.09
CA THR A 249 35.69 -1.94 7.15
C THR A 249 36.50 -2.24 8.40
N MET A 250 36.01 -3.14 9.23
CA MET A 250 36.62 -3.49 10.51
C MET A 250 36.80 -5.00 10.65
N PRO A 251 37.95 -5.47 11.17
CA PRO A 251 38.14 -6.88 11.43
C PRO A 251 37.47 -7.30 12.73
N LEU A 252 36.64 -8.35 12.67
CA LEU A 252 36.16 -9.08 13.83
C LEU A 252 36.94 -10.39 13.95
N THR A 253 37.61 -10.60 15.08
CA THR A 253 38.33 -11.84 15.36
C THR A 253 37.50 -12.74 16.25
N TRP A 254 37.03 -13.84 15.69
CA TRP A 254 36.16 -14.82 16.33
C TRP A 254 36.96 -15.94 16.97
N THR A 255 36.52 -16.37 18.14
CA THR A 255 37.12 -17.46 18.95
C THR A 255 36.02 -18.33 19.56
N VAL A 256 36.35 -19.58 19.86
CA VAL A 256 35.44 -20.49 20.57
C VAL A 256 35.63 -20.35 22.08
N THR A 257 34.54 -20.10 22.79
CA THR A 257 34.51 -19.96 24.25
C THR A 257 33.88 -21.16 24.95
N ASP A 258 32.92 -21.85 24.32
CA ASP A 258 32.29 -23.07 24.83
C ASP A 258 31.93 -24.01 23.68
N CYS A 259 32.63 -25.14 23.58
CA CYS A 259 32.44 -26.13 22.51
C CYS A 259 31.07 -26.82 22.49
N ARG A 260 30.39 -26.91 23.64
CA ARG A 260 29.04 -27.48 23.69
C ARG A 260 28.05 -26.50 23.07
N LEU A 261 28.16 -25.21 23.40
CA LEU A 261 27.29 -24.16 22.87
C LEU A 261 27.60 -23.83 21.40
N ALA A 262 28.88 -23.80 21.02
CA ALA A 262 29.33 -23.48 19.66
C ALA A 262 28.87 -24.49 18.60
N ARG A 263 28.21 -25.58 18.98
CA ARG A 263 27.62 -26.58 18.06
C ARG A 263 26.10 -26.48 17.95
N GLN A 264 25.47 -25.50 18.62
CA GLN A 264 24.03 -25.43 18.81
C GLN A 264 23.40 -24.15 18.25
N TRP A 265 24.19 -23.21 17.73
CA TRP A 265 23.65 -21.99 17.13
C TRP A 265 22.98 -22.34 15.78
N PRO A 266 21.75 -21.84 15.53
CA PRO A 266 21.07 -22.05 14.25
C PRO A 266 21.65 -21.14 13.16
N ASP A 267 21.85 -19.86 13.47
CA ASP A 267 22.43 -18.84 12.60
C ASP A 267 23.31 -17.91 13.46
N PRO A 268 24.55 -17.60 13.05
CA PRO A 268 25.41 -16.68 13.77
C PRO A 268 25.09 -15.25 13.38
N GLU A 269 24.96 -14.37 14.37
CA GLU A 269 24.54 -12.99 14.18
C GLU A 269 25.49 -12.01 14.86
N ILE A 270 25.61 -10.82 14.25
CA ILE A 270 26.21 -9.65 14.86
C ILE A 270 25.07 -8.75 15.33
N VAL A 271 25.13 -8.36 16.59
CA VAL A 271 24.22 -7.38 17.18
C VAL A 271 24.95 -6.06 17.28
N TYR A 272 24.38 -5.01 16.74
CA TYR A 272 24.97 -3.68 16.81
C TYR A 272 23.98 -2.69 17.39
N ALA A 273 24.52 -1.69 18.09
CA ALA A 273 23.74 -0.56 18.56
C ALA A 273 24.33 0.71 17.99
N HIS A 274 23.43 1.61 17.57
CA HIS A 274 23.83 2.89 17.02
C HIS A 274 22.97 4.02 17.61
N SER A 275 23.58 5.19 17.76
CA SER A 275 22.96 6.41 18.28
C SER A 275 22.72 7.36 17.12
N GLY A 276 21.45 7.68 16.87
CA GLY A 276 21.01 8.90 16.19
C GLY A 276 20.37 9.85 17.22
N GLN A 277 19.12 10.25 17.01
CA GLN A 277 18.33 10.91 18.06
C GLN A 277 17.82 9.92 19.12
N GLN A 278 17.72 8.64 18.78
CA GLN A 278 17.44 7.52 19.69
C GLN A 278 18.48 6.42 19.49
N THR A 279 18.70 5.61 20.53
CA THR A 279 19.54 4.40 20.44
C THR A 279 18.71 3.26 19.88
N SER A 280 19.10 2.78 18.70
CA SER A 280 18.52 1.59 18.07
C SER A 280 19.47 0.42 18.24
N ARG A 281 18.92 -0.79 18.35
CA ARG A 281 19.67 -2.06 18.45
C ARG A 281 19.13 -3.02 17.42
N ASP A 282 20.00 -3.47 16.54
CA ASP A 282 19.68 -4.31 15.39
C ASP A 282 20.58 -5.54 15.34
N TYR A 283 20.21 -6.49 14.49
CA TYR A 283 20.91 -7.74 14.28
C TYR A 283 21.15 -7.95 12.79
N HIS A 284 22.28 -8.58 12.46
CA HIS A 284 22.62 -8.97 11.10
C HIS A 284 23.17 -10.38 11.08
N SER A 285 22.52 -11.25 10.31
CA SER A 285 22.97 -12.63 10.13
C SER A 285 24.22 -12.67 9.25
N MET A 286 25.22 -13.46 9.65
CA MET A 286 26.44 -13.60 8.86
C MET A 286 26.14 -14.26 7.50
N ASP A 287 26.89 -13.89 6.47
CA ASP A 287 26.77 -14.53 5.16
C ASP A 287 27.24 -16.00 5.17
N ALA A 288 26.91 -16.74 4.11
CA ALA A 288 27.23 -18.17 4.01
C ALA A 288 28.74 -18.48 4.09
N ALA A 289 29.61 -17.57 3.64
CA ALA A 289 31.06 -17.79 3.67
C ALA A 289 31.60 -17.62 5.10
N ALA A 290 31.14 -16.60 5.80
CA ALA A 290 31.43 -16.37 7.21
C ALA A 290 30.87 -17.49 8.10
N GLN A 291 29.62 -17.91 7.87
CA GLN A 291 29.01 -19.06 8.56
C GLN A 291 29.86 -20.32 8.39
N ALA A 292 30.24 -20.66 7.15
CA ALA A 292 31.08 -21.82 6.88
C ALA A 292 32.43 -21.71 7.60
N ALA A 293 33.03 -20.53 7.66
CA ALA A 293 34.29 -20.31 8.37
C ALA A 293 34.15 -20.48 9.90
N LEU A 294 33.03 -20.07 10.49
CA LEU A 294 32.72 -20.28 11.91
C LEU A 294 32.45 -21.76 12.25
N VAL A 295 31.79 -22.51 11.35
CA VAL A 295 31.66 -23.97 11.47
C VAL A 295 33.05 -24.62 11.45
N LEU A 296 33.89 -24.26 10.47
CA LEU A 296 35.25 -24.82 10.35
C LEU A 296 36.15 -24.45 11.53
N LEU A 297 35.98 -23.26 12.11
CA LEU A 297 36.64 -22.87 13.36
C LEU A 297 36.18 -23.79 14.50
N THR A 298 34.86 -23.98 14.64
CA THR A 298 34.27 -24.83 15.69
C THR A 298 34.77 -26.27 15.57
N ASP A 299 34.74 -26.86 14.37
CA ASP A 299 35.22 -28.24 14.14
C ASP A 299 36.71 -28.40 14.46
N ARG A 300 37.51 -27.37 14.18
CA ARG A 300 38.95 -27.36 14.45
C ARG A 300 39.26 -27.28 15.94
N VAL A 301 38.57 -26.40 16.67
CA VAL A 301 38.84 -26.13 18.09
C VAL A 301 38.14 -27.14 18.99
N CYS A 302 36.97 -27.63 18.58
CA CYS A 302 36.15 -28.56 19.34
C CYS A 302 36.28 -29.97 18.77
N PRO A 303 37.22 -30.80 19.27
CA PRO A 303 37.32 -32.18 18.84
C PRO A 303 36.00 -32.91 19.09
N SER A 304 35.62 -33.79 18.16
CA SER A 304 34.54 -34.74 18.40
C SER A 304 34.87 -35.52 19.67
N ALA A 305 33.90 -35.67 20.58
CA ALA A 305 34.09 -36.54 21.73
C ALA A 305 34.45 -37.94 21.21
N PRO A 306 35.49 -38.61 21.75
CA PRO A 306 35.87 -39.96 21.33
C PRO A 306 34.75 -40.98 21.60
#